data_AF-A0A1B3XJQ7-F1
#
_entry.id   AF-A0A1B3XJQ7-F1
#
_cell.length_a   1.000
_cell.length_b   1.000
_cell.length_c   1.000
_cell.angle_alpha   90.00
_cell.angle_beta   90.00
_cell.angle_gamma   90.00
#
_symmetry.space_group_name_H-M   'P 1'
#
loop_
_entity.id
_entity.type
_entity.pdbx_description
1 polymer ?
#
loop_
_entity_poly.entity_id
_entity_poly.type
_entity_poly.pdbx_seq_one_letter_code
_entity_poly.pdbx_strand_id
1 'polypeptide(L)'
;MNIKELLLSQIEKVVISLRYDFLYDDEFGQLLCQVIQRDSVGSIESTPLSFQIQINEEKGTGRLIYYQAEGEMNRQSFDIENPATIVDILTFLTGILGPDSISSKK
;
A
#
# COMPACT_ATOMS: atom_id res chain seq x y z
N MET A 1 -8.19 -2.97 19.04
CA MET A 1 -7.87 -2.33 17.74
C MET A 1 -6.94 -3.27 17.02
N ASN A 2 -7.35 -3.80 15.87
CA ASN A 2 -6.58 -4.80 15.13
C ASN A 2 -5.42 -4.10 14.39
N ILE A 3 -4.23 -4.70 14.33
CA ILE A 3 -3.07 -4.11 13.61
C ILE A 3 -3.38 -3.91 12.12
N LYS A 4 -4.16 -4.82 11.52
CA LYS A 4 -4.64 -4.71 10.14
C LYS A 4 -5.43 -3.41 9.94
N GLU A 5 -6.41 -3.16 10.81
CA GLU A 5 -7.25 -1.96 10.77
C GLU A 5 -6.41 -0.69 10.93
N LEU A 6 -5.44 -0.71 11.85
CA LEU A 6 -4.54 0.43 12.04
C LEU A 6 -3.72 0.70 10.78
N LEU A 7 -3.09 -0.32 10.19
CA LEU A 7 -2.29 -0.21 8.98
C LEU A 7 -3.13 0.31 7.80
N LEU A 8 -4.29 -0.29 7.55
CA LEU A 8 -5.21 0.15 6.50
C LEU A 8 -5.63 1.61 6.70
N SER A 9 -5.97 2.02 7.92
CA SER A 9 -6.35 3.40 8.22
C SER A 9 -5.20 4.38 8.01
N GLN A 10 -3.96 4.02 8.37
CA GLN A 10 -2.82 4.92 8.11
C GLN A 10 -2.50 5.03 6.62
N ILE A 11 -2.55 3.91 5.90
CA ILE A 11 -2.31 3.88 4.45
C ILE A 11 -3.37 4.73 3.74
N GLU A 12 -4.65 4.53 4.06
CA GLU A 12 -5.75 5.27 3.47
C GLU A 12 -5.56 6.79 3.65
N LYS A 13 -5.20 7.23 4.86
CA LYS A 13 -4.91 8.66 5.13
C LYS A 13 -3.79 9.21 4.25
N VAL A 14 -2.70 8.46 4.10
CA VAL A 14 -1.57 8.86 3.25
C VAL A 14 -2.00 8.93 1.78
N VAL A 15 -2.68 7.90 1.29
CA VAL A 15 -3.12 7.81 -0.11
C VAL A 15 -4.09 8.95 -0.46
N ILE A 16 -5.08 9.21 0.40
CA ILE A 16 -6.03 10.31 0.25
C ILE A 16 -5.30 11.67 0.30
N SER A 17 -4.30 11.83 1.17
CA SER A 17 -3.51 13.07 1.22
C SER A 17 -2.78 13.37 -0.09
N LEU A 18 -2.42 12.31 -0.83
CA LEU A 18 -1.80 12.36 -2.15
C LEU A 18 -2.80 12.43 -3.32
N ARG A 19 -4.10 12.61 -3.04
CA ARG A 19 -5.19 12.73 -4.02
C ARG A 19 -5.47 11.45 -4.83
N TYR A 20 -5.16 10.30 -4.26
CA TYR A 20 -5.57 9.01 -4.79
C TYR A 20 -6.70 8.42 -3.93
N ASP A 21 -7.43 7.45 -4.48
CA ASP A 21 -8.30 6.60 -3.68
C ASP A 21 -7.59 5.30 -3.30
N PHE A 22 -8.03 4.73 -2.19
CA PHE A 22 -7.54 3.48 -1.66
C PHE A 22 -8.66 2.44 -1.65
N LEU A 23 -8.43 1.31 -2.32
CA LEU A 23 -9.32 0.15 -2.30
C LEU A 23 -8.58 -1.01 -1.64
N TYR A 24 -9.30 -1.80 -0.85
CA TYR A 24 -8.77 -3.03 -0.31
C TYR A 24 -9.84 -4.10 -0.16
N ASP A 25 -9.42 -5.36 -0.18
CA ASP A 25 -10.24 -6.53 0.12
C ASP A 25 -9.46 -7.49 1.02
N ASP A 26 -10.14 -8.23 1.89
CA ASP A 26 -9.55 -9.29 2.73
C ASP A 26 -10.01 -10.66 2.20
N GLU A 27 -9.15 -11.28 1.40
CA GLU A 27 -9.38 -12.63 0.91
C GLU A 27 -8.46 -13.61 1.62
N PHE A 28 -9.05 -14.56 2.37
CA PHE A 28 -8.32 -15.65 3.03
C PHE A 28 -7.16 -15.18 3.94
N GLY A 29 -7.33 -14.03 4.62
CA GLY A 29 -6.32 -13.47 5.51
C GLY A 29 -5.21 -12.69 4.79
N GLN A 30 -5.37 -12.47 3.48
CA GLN A 30 -4.51 -11.68 2.64
C GLN A 30 -5.24 -10.39 2.26
N LEU A 31 -4.68 -9.25 2.65
CA LEU A 31 -5.21 -7.96 2.24
C LEU A 31 -4.67 -7.65 0.85
N LEU A 32 -5.58 -7.56 -0.12
CA LEU A 32 -5.28 -7.09 -1.47
C LEU A 32 -5.61 -5.60 -1.50
N CYS A 33 -4.64 -4.77 -1.87
CA CYS A 33 -4.74 -3.32 -1.79
C CYS A 33 -4.41 -2.70 -3.14
N GLN A 34 -5.18 -1.68 -3.54
CA GLN A 34 -4.95 -0.91 -4.74
C GLN A 34 -5.05 0.58 -4.45
N VAL A 35 -4.10 1.32 -5.00
CA VAL A 35 -4.14 2.77 -5.06
C VAL A 35 -4.56 3.14 -6.47
N ILE A 36 -5.65 3.89 -6.59
CA ILE A 36 -6.23 4.27 -7.88
C ILE A 36 -6.27 5.78 -8.01
N GLN A 37 -6.07 6.24 -9.25
CA GLN A 37 -6.32 7.61 -9.65
C GLN A 37 -7.63 7.66 -10.41
N ARG A 38 -8.49 8.63 -10.08
CA ARG A 38 -9.71 8.89 -10.82
C ARG A 38 -9.61 10.15 -11.65
N ASP A 39 -10.29 10.14 -12.78
CA ASP A 39 -10.48 11.33 -13.60
C ASP A 39 -11.55 12.26 -13.00
N SER A 40 -11.79 13.40 -13.67
CA SER A 40 -12.77 14.40 -13.23
C SER A 40 -14.23 13.91 -13.25
N VAL A 41 -14.53 12.78 -13.90
CA VAL A 41 -15.88 12.19 -13.93
C VAL A 41 -16.01 11.00 -12.98
N GLY A 42 -14.97 10.69 -12.20
CA GLY A 42 -14.95 9.62 -11.22
C GLY A 42 -14.64 8.23 -11.80
N SER A 43 -14.24 8.13 -13.06
CA SER A 43 -13.77 6.86 -13.64
C SER A 43 -12.34 6.58 -13.22
N ILE A 44 -11.94 5.31 -13.17
CA ILE A 44 -10.55 4.93 -12.90
C ILE A 44 -9.70 5.32 -14.10
N GLU A 45 -8.78 6.25 -13.90
CA GLU A 45 -7.80 6.69 -14.89
C GLU A 45 -6.58 5.77 -14.88
N SER A 46 -6.08 5.43 -13.69
CA SER A 46 -4.93 4.53 -13.54
C SER A 46 -4.90 3.84 -12.17
N THR A 47 -4.11 2.75 -12.08
CA THR A 47 -3.79 2.06 -10.83
C THR A 47 -2.28 2.12 -10.60
N PRO A 48 -1.75 3.23 -10.05
CA PRO A 48 -0.31 3.45 -9.89
C PRO A 48 0.37 2.40 -9.01
N LEU A 49 -0.37 1.80 -8.06
CA LEU A 49 0.20 0.80 -7.17
C LEU A 49 -0.85 -0.26 -6.80
N SER A 50 -0.45 -1.53 -6.93
CA SER A 50 -1.15 -2.65 -6.31
C SER A 50 -0.19 -3.33 -5.34
N PHE A 51 -0.69 -3.74 -4.18
CA PHE A 51 0.14 -4.45 -3.21
C PHE A 51 -0.70 -5.37 -2.35
N GLN A 52 -0.03 -6.31 -1.71
CA GLN A 52 -0.62 -7.29 -0.83
C GLN A 52 0.01 -7.19 0.55
N ILE A 53 -0.81 -7.22 1.60
CA ILE A 53 -0.37 -7.32 2.99
C ILE A 53 -0.76 -8.70 3.53
N GLN A 54 0.23 -9.44 4.01
CA GLN A 54 0.04 -10.69 4.75
C GLN A 54 0.46 -10.45 6.19
N ILE A 55 -0.41 -10.77 7.14
CA ILE A 55 -0.16 -10.53 8.57
C ILE A 55 -0.35 -11.85 9.30
N ASN A 56 0.69 -12.28 10.02
CA ASN A 56 0.66 -13.40 10.93
C ASN A 56 0.74 -12.84 12.36
N GLU A 57 -0.43 -12.63 12.96
CA GLU A 57 -0.54 -12.09 14.32
C GLU A 57 0.07 -13.03 15.37
N GLU A 58 -0.04 -14.36 15.20
CA GLU A 58 0.53 -15.34 16.13
C GLU A 58 2.06 -15.24 16.22
N LYS A 59 2.71 -14.92 15.10
CA LYS A 59 4.17 -14.80 15.01
C LYS A 59 4.66 -13.36 15.13
N GLY A 60 3.77 -12.37 15.28
CA GLY A 60 4.13 -10.96 15.29
C GLY A 60 4.80 -10.48 14.00
N THR A 61 4.57 -11.15 12.87
CA THR A 61 5.27 -10.84 11.60
C THR A 61 4.30 -10.55 10.47
N GLY A 62 4.72 -9.73 9.53
CA GLY A 62 3.98 -9.48 8.30
C GLY A 62 4.88 -9.42 7.08
N ARG A 63 4.23 -9.33 5.94
CA ARG A 63 4.89 -9.20 4.64
C ARG A 63 4.07 -8.29 3.75
N LEU A 64 4.76 -7.44 3.01
CA LEU A 64 4.20 -6.60 1.98
C LEU A 64 4.80 -6.97 0.63
N ILE A 65 3.95 -7.15 -0.38
CA ILE A 65 4.34 -7.55 -1.73
C ILE A 65 3.76 -6.52 -2.69
N TYR A 66 4.62 -5.86 -3.47
CA TYR A 66 4.22 -4.82 -4.39
C TYR A 66 4.17 -5.36 -5.82
N TYR A 67 3.17 -4.94 -6.58
CA TYR A 67 2.92 -5.37 -7.94
C TYR A 67 2.78 -4.17 -8.89
N GLN A 68 3.29 -4.34 -10.10
CA GLN A 68 3.01 -3.50 -11.27
C GLN A 68 2.59 -4.39 -12.45
N ALA A 69 2.30 -3.78 -13.61
CA ALA A 69 1.84 -4.50 -14.80
C ALA A 69 2.79 -5.63 -15.24
N GLU A 70 4.08 -5.51 -14.92
CA GLU A 70 5.15 -6.46 -15.27
C GLU A 70 5.30 -7.61 -14.25
N GLY A 71 4.62 -7.54 -13.09
CA GLY A 71 4.65 -8.57 -12.05
C GLY A 71 5.00 -8.04 -10.65
N GLU A 72 5.48 -8.95 -9.79
CA GLU A 72 5.99 -8.61 -8.44
C GLU A 72 7.24 -7.74 -8.57
N MET A 73 7.18 -6.53 -8.00
CA MET A 73 8.28 -5.57 -8.03
C MET A 73 9.20 -5.70 -6.82
N ASN A 74 8.61 -5.87 -5.65
CA ASN A 74 9.35 -5.89 -4.39
C ASN A 74 8.57 -6.65 -3.33
N ARG A 75 9.29 -7.21 -2.36
CA ARG A 75 8.74 -7.91 -1.20
C ARG A 75 9.53 -7.56 0.05
N GLN A 76 8.83 -7.08 1.05
CA GLN A 76 9.42 -6.70 2.33
C GLN A 76 8.72 -7.44 3.47
N SER A 77 9.49 -8.14 4.29
CA SER A 77 9.00 -8.68 5.56
C SER A 77 9.12 -7.60 6.63
N PHE A 78 8.22 -7.64 7.60
CA PHE A 78 8.21 -6.68 8.69
C PHE A 78 7.79 -7.29 10.02
N ASP A 79 8.21 -6.64 11.11
CA ASP A 79 7.84 -6.98 12.47
C ASP A 79 6.68 -6.08 12.92
N ILE A 80 5.60 -6.69 13.38
CA ILE A 80 4.39 -6.00 13.83
C ILE A 80 4.63 -5.28 15.16
N GLU A 81 5.49 -5.84 16.02
CA GLU A 81 5.77 -5.29 17.35
C GLU A 81 6.69 -4.07 17.30
N ASN A 82 7.32 -3.83 16.15
CA ASN A 82 8.17 -2.66 15.91
C ASN A 82 7.40 -1.54 15.20
N PRO A 83 7.07 -0.41 15.87
CA PRO A 83 6.35 0.70 15.25
C PRO A 83 7.08 1.34 14.06
N ALA A 84 8.42 1.21 13.98
CA ALA A 84 9.21 1.73 12.86
C ALA A 84 8.77 1.10 11.53
N THR A 85 8.32 -0.15 11.55
CA THR A 85 7.74 -0.84 10.39
C THR A 85 6.62 -0.06 9.73
N ILE A 86 5.69 0.50 10.53
CA ILE A 86 4.54 1.23 9.98
C ILE A 86 5.05 2.47 9.25
N VAL A 87 6.01 3.17 9.84
CA VAL A 87 6.63 4.35 9.24
C VAL A 87 7.36 3.99 7.95
N ASP A 88 8.08 2.87 7.90
CA ASP A 88 8.79 2.41 6.70
C ASP A 88 7.83 2.08 5.55
N ILE A 89 6.71 1.39 5.85
CA ILE A 89 5.66 1.10 4.86
C ILE A 89 5.08 2.39 4.30
N LEU A 90 4.70 3.33 5.17
CA LEU A 90 4.13 4.62 4.74
C LEU A 90 5.14 5.44 3.92
N THR A 91 6.42 5.45 4.34
CA THR A 91 7.50 6.14 3.63
C THR A 91 7.69 5.58 2.24
N PHE A 92 7.70 4.25 2.10
CA PHE A 92 7.79 3.59 0.80
C PHE A 92 6.60 3.96 -0.11
N LEU A 93 5.37 3.92 0.41
CA LEU A 93 4.18 4.32 -0.34
C LEU A 93 4.26 5.77 -0.82
N THR A 94 4.69 6.69 0.05
CA THR A 94 4.89 8.09 -0.34
C THR A 94 6.01 8.26 -1.37
N GLY A 95 7.05 7.41 -1.35
CA GLY A 95 8.13 7.44 -2.32
C GLY A 95 7.72 6.97 -3.72
N ILE A 96 6.72 6.08 -3.82
CA ILE A 96 6.17 5.60 -5.11
C ILE A 96 5.05 6.49 -5.65
N LEU A 97 4.27 7.09 -4.77
CA LEU A 97 3.10 7.88 -5.13
C LEU A 97 3.38 9.38 -5.17
N GLY A 98 4.48 9.82 -4.54
CA GLY A 98 4.86 11.22 -4.44
C GLY A 98 5.29 11.82 -5.78
N PRO A 99 5.39 13.16 -5.86
CA PRO A 99 5.63 13.89 -7.11
C PRO A 99 6.94 13.52 -7.82
N ASP A 100 7.92 12.96 -7.12
CA ASP A 100 9.20 12.53 -7.69
C ASP A 100 9.12 11.20 -8.47
N SER A 101 8.00 10.47 -8.36
CA SER A 101 7.82 9.16 -9.00
C SER A 101 7.60 9.24 -10.51
N ILE A 102 7.38 10.46 -11.04
CA ILE A 102 7.22 10.75 -12.47
C ILE A 102 8.40 11.60 -12.98
N SER A 103 9.61 11.42 -12.42
CA SER A 103 10.86 11.96 -12.97
C SER A 103 11.88 10.85 -13.25
N SER A 104 11.43 9.81 -13.96
CA SER A 104 12.32 8.93 -14.73
C SER A 104 11.58 8.29 -15.89
N LYS A 105 11.08 9.13 -16.80
CA LYS A 105 11.06 8.77 -18.22
C LYS A 105 11.85 9.83 -18.97
N LYS A 106 13.03 9.37 -19.39
CA LYS A 106 13.98 10.01 -20.30
C LYS A 106 13.33 10.34 -21.64
#